data_AF-A0A915KS72-F1
#
_entry.id   AF-A0A915KS72-F1
#
_cell.length_a   1.000
_cell.length_b   1.000
_cell.length_c   1.000
_cell.angle_alpha   90.00
_cell.angle_beta   90.00
_cell.angle_gamma   90.00
#
_symmetry.space_group_name_H-M   'P 1'
#
loop_
_entity.id
_entity.type
_entity.pdbx_description
1 polymer ?
#
loop_
_entity_poly.entity_id
_entity_poly.type
_entity_poly.pdbx_seq_one_letter_code
_entity_poly.pdbx_strand_id
1 'polypeptide(L)'
;MKKIGNLDTPARFREPIYKHRHSADPSFKIQACVENLSTDFRSFFAVQIKNFIDCTLQAREEDPQIVIGNVRQFMNGIKNYLVKQGESDLHTIIERERSKLRPDEFLNIDAIFEGVLEKIILQKLKPHLYRILVQNASKNGSLNILSSNFSLLRSKTCQELGVT
;
A
#
# COMPACT_ATOMS: atom_id res chain seq x y z
N MET A 1 -22.44 45.39 6.28
CA MET A 1 -22.58 44.19 5.44
C MET A 1 -21.56 44.24 4.30
N LYS A 2 -20.48 43.46 4.38
CA LYS A 2 -19.58 43.16 3.27
C LYS A 2 -19.28 41.67 3.31
N LYS A 3 -19.57 40.99 2.19
CA LYS A 3 -19.48 39.54 2.03
C LYS A 3 -18.01 39.10 2.07
N ILE A 4 -17.77 38.06 2.86
CA ILE A 4 -16.54 37.26 2.88
C ILE A 4 -16.60 36.34 1.66
N GLY A 5 -15.54 36.32 0.84
CA GLY A 5 -15.48 35.52 -0.38
C GLY A 5 -14.07 35.02 -0.66
N ASN A 6 -13.88 33.74 -0.31
CA ASN A 6 -12.86 32.76 -0.73
C ASN A 6 -11.39 33.18 -0.86
N LEU A 7 -10.59 32.67 0.09
CA LEU A 7 -9.17 32.37 -0.13
C LEU A 7 -9.05 31.21 -1.13
N ASP A 8 -8.38 31.48 -2.25
CA ASP A 8 -7.79 30.46 -3.12
C ASP A 8 -6.86 29.56 -2.31
N THR A 9 -7.23 28.28 -2.22
CA THR A 9 -6.40 27.24 -1.62
C THR A 9 -5.57 26.61 -2.74
N PRO A 10 -4.22 26.57 -2.67
CA PRO A 10 -3.44 25.96 -3.73
C PRO A 10 -3.67 24.45 -3.77
N ALA A 11 -4.18 23.97 -4.91
CA ALA A 11 -4.28 22.56 -5.24
C ALA A 11 -2.88 21.93 -5.32
N ARG A 12 -2.39 21.41 -4.19
CA ARG A 12 -1.17 20.59 -4.17
C ARG A 12 -1.30 19.40 -3.22
N PHE A 13 -2.36 18.63 -3.43
CA PHE A 13 -2.28 17.19 -3.22
C PHE A 13 -2.22 16.56 -4.60
N ARG A 14 -1.04 16.05 -4.97
CA ARG A 14 -0.92 15.17 -6.13
C ARG A 14 -1.90 14.03 -5.92
N GLU A 15 -2.91 13.92 -6.77
CA GLU A 15 -3.69 12.69 -6.86
C GLU A 15 -2.73 11.54 -7.16
N PRO A 16 -2.90 10.37 -6.51
CA PRO A 16 -2.08 9.22 -6.85
C PRO A 16 -2.35 8.86 -8.31
N ILE A 17 -1.27 8.71 -9.08
CA ILE A 17 -1.29 8.27 -10.47
C ILE A 17 -1.69 6.79 -10.48
N TYR A 18 -2.98 6.51 -10.29
CA TYR A 18 -3.59 5.21 -10.57
C TYR A 18 -4.83 5.44 -11.43
N LYS A 19 -4.64 6.14 -12.55
CA LYS A 19 -5.56 6.07 -13.68
C LYS A 19 -4.81 5.38 -14.82
N HIS A 20 -4.86 4.05 -14.84
CA HIS A 20 -4.55 3.27 -16.04
C HIS A 20 -5.83 2.62 -16.56
N ARG A 21 -5.95 2.65 -17.87
CA ARG A 21 -7.15 2.36 -18.67
C ARG A 21 -7.61 0.91 -18.44
N HIS A 22 -8.84 0.76 -17.99
CA HIS A 22 -9.27 -0.37 -17.16
C HIS A 22 -9.68 -1.68 -17.86
N SER A 23 -9.44 -1.88 -19.16
CA SER A 23 -9.92 -3.11 -19.84
C SER A 23 -8.94 -3.78 -20.82
N ALA A 24 -7.88 -3.10 -21.24
CA ALA A 24 -6.91 -3.62 -22.22
C ALA A 24 -5.54 -3.96 -21.61
N ASP A 25 -5.28 -3.61 -20.35
CA ASP A 25 -4.03 -3.94 -19.66
C ASP A 25 -4.01 -5.44 -19.32
N PRO A 26 -3.06 -6.24 -19.85
CA PRO A 26 -2.96 -7.67 -19.55
C PRO A 26 -2.77 -7.94 -18.04
N SER A 27 -2.26 -6.96 -17.29
CA SER A 27 -2.11 -7.01 -15.84
C SER A 27 -3.46 -7.11 -15.12
N PHE A 28 -4.52 -6.46 -15.64
CA PHE A 28 -5.81 -6.35 -14.97
C PHE A 28 -6.46 -7.71 -14.69
N LYS A 29 -6.35 -8.66 -15.62
CA LYS A 29 -6.93 -10.00 -15.46
C LYS A 29 -6.21 -10.83 -14.41
N ILE A 30 -4.89 -10.68 -14.34
CA ILE A 30 -4.07 -11.33 -13.31
C ILE A 30 -4.45 -10.75 -11.95
N GLN A 31 -4.59 -9.42 -11.85
CA GLN A 31 -5.02 -8.75 -10.62
C GLN A 31 -6.40 -9.24 -10.16
N ALA A 32 -7.39 -9.25 -11.06
CA ALA A 32 -8.74 -9.71 -10.75
C ALA A 32 -8.76 -11.19 -10.31
N CYS A 33 -7.92 -12.04 -10.92
CA CYS A 33 -7.78 -13.43 -10.50
C CYS A 33 -7.29 -13.55 -9.04
N VAL A 34 -6.22 -12.83 -8.68
CA VAL A 34 -5.68 -12.84 -7.31
C VAL A 34 -6.66 -12.22 -6.32
N GLU A 35 -7.37 -11.16 -6.70
CA GLU A 35 -8.43 -10.58 -5.87
C GLU A 35 -9.55 -11.59 -5.61
N ASN A 36 -10.01 -12.32 -6.63
CA ASN A 36 -11.00 -13.38 -6.46
C ASN A 36 -10.49 -14.51 -5.57
N LEU A 37 -9.24 -14.95 -5.76
CA LEU A 37 -8.59 -15.96 -4.91
C LEU A 37 -8.59 -15.56 -3.44
N SER A 38 -8.46 -14.26 -3.12
CA SER A 38 -8.47 -13.75 -1.74
C SER A 38 -9.83 -13.87 -1.04
N THR A 39 -10.90 -14.07 -1.82
CA THR A 39 -12.27 -14.17 -1.31
C THR A 39 -12.78 -15.61 -1.25
N ASP A 40 -12.09 -16.56 -1.88
CA ASP A 40 -12.46 -17.97 -1.85
C ASP A 40 -11.85 -18.65 -0.61
N PHE A 41 -12.68 -18.89 0.41
CA PHE A 41 -12.26 -19.52 1.67
C PHE A 41 -11.77 -20.97 1.53
N ARG A 42 -11.89 -21.58 0.34
CA ARG A 42 -11.30 -22.88 0.02
C ARG A 42 -9.86 -22.77 -0.46
N SER A 43 -9.42 -21.57 -0.86
CA SER A 43 -8.06 -21.31 -1.32
C SER A 43 -7.13 -21.17 -0.12
N PHE A 44 -5.93 -21.76 -0.24
CA PHE A 44 -4.92 -21.68 0.81
C PHE A 44 -4.52 -20.22 1.00
N PHE A 45 -4.34 -19.49 -0.10
CA PHE A 45 -4.06 -18.07 -0.16
C PHE A 45 -5.04 -17.21 0.67
N ALA A 46 -6.36 -17.40 0.50
CA ALA A 46 -7.37 -16.65 1.26
C ALA A 46 -7.27 -16.93 2.76
N VAL A 47 -7.14 -18.22 3.12
CA VAL A 47 -7.03 -18.63 4.52
C VAL A 47 -5.79 -18.04 5.17
N GLN A 48 -4.64 -18.04 4.47
CA GLN A 48 -3.40 -17.47 4.98
C GLN A 48 -3.49 -15.95 5.14
N ILE A 49 -4.07 -15.22 4.19
CA ILE A 49 -4.29 -13.77 4.31
C ILE A 49 -5.17 -13.49 5.53
N LYS A 50 -6.29 -14.21 5.66
CA LYS A 50 -7.22 -14.01 6.77
C LYS A 50 -6.53 -14.25 8.11
N ASN A 51 -5.84 -15.38 8.26
CA ASN A 51 -5.14 -15.74 9.49
C ASN A 51 -4.08 -14.70 9.84
N PHE A 52 -3.29 -14.25 8.86
CA PHE A 52 -2.27 -13.23 9.10
C PHE A 52 -2.87 -11.90 9.57
N ILE A 53 -3.96 -11.44 8.95
CA ILE A 53 -4.65 -10.22 9.35
C ILE A 53 -5.19 -10.36 10.78
N ASP A 54 -5.91 -11.45 11.09
CA ASP A 54 -6.49 -11.67 12.40
C ASP A 54 -5.41 -11.74 13.48
N CYS A 55 -4.34 -12.49 13.25
CA CYS A 55 -3.21 -12.57 14.17
C CYS A 55 -2.53 -11.22 14.35
N THR A 56 -2.34 -10.44 13.28
CA THR A 56 -1.71 -9.10 13.37
C THR A 56 -2.57 -8.14 14.18
N LEU A 57 -3.89 -8.15 13.99
CA LEU A 57 -4.81 -7.28 14.72
C LEU A 57 -4.95 -7.65 16.19
N GLN A 58 -4.81 -8.93 16.53
CA GLN A 58 -4.91 -9.46 17.89
C GLN A 58 -3.57 -9.52 18.63
N ALA A 59 -2.45 -9.35 17.93
CA ALA A 59 -1.13 -9.38 18.52
C ALA A 59 -0.94 -8.26 19.55
N ARG A 60 -0.12 -8.55 20.57
CA ARG A 60 0.30 -7.57 21.59
C ARG A 60 1.49 -6.73 21.16
N GLU A 61 2.08 -7.02 20.00
CA GLU A 61 3.23 -6.28 19.49
C GLU A 61 2.80 -4.85 19.13
N GLU A 62 3.51 -3.88 19.70
CA GLU A 62 3.27 -2.44 19.50
C GLU A 62 4.47 -1.73 18.86
N ASP A 63 5.60 -2.40 18.63
CA ASP A 63 6.74 -1.81 17.92
C ASP A 63 6.42 -1.72 16.41
N PRO A 64 6.32 -0.50 15.84
CA PRO A 64 6.01 -0.35 14.42
C PRO A 64 7.04 -1.00 13.49
N GLN A 65 8.32 -1.04 13.86
CA GLN A 65 9.37 -1.63 13.03
C GLN A 65 9.18 -3.15 12.91
N ILE A 66 8.79 -3.80 14.01
CA ILE A 66 8.52 -5.24 14.03
C ILE A 66 7.24 -5.53 13.25
N VAL A 67 6.13 -4.83 13.54
CA VAL A 67 4.84 -5.10 12.88
C VAL A 67 4.93 -4.85 11.37
N ILE A 68 5.51 -3.73 10.93
CA ILE A 68 5.66 -3.41 9.50
C ILE A 68 6.64 -4.39 8.84
N GLY A 69 7.70 -4.79 9.54
CA GLY A 69 8.62 -5.84 9.10
C GLY A 69 7.90 -7.16 8.84
N ASN A 70 7.06 -7.59 9.78
CA ASN A 70 6.26 -8.82 9.66
C ASN A 70 5.28 -8.76 8.50
N VAL A 71 4.59 -7.62 8.30
CA VAL A 71 3.69 -7.41 7.15
C VAL A 71 4.45 -7.54 5.83
N ARG A 72 5.63 -6.89 5.72
CA ARG A 72 6.47 -6.99 4.52
C ARG A 72 6.94 -8.42 4.27
N GLN A 73 7.40 -9.12 5.30
CA GLN A 73 7.87 -10.50 5.18
C GLN A 73 6.74 -11.44 4.76
N PHE A 74 5.55 -11.29 5.33
CA PHE A 74 4.38 -12.06 4.94
C PHE A 74 4.00 -11.83 3.48
N MET A 75 3.92 -10.57 3.03
CA MET A 75 3.63 -10.25 1.63
C MET A 75 4.66 -10.87 0.68
N ASN A 76 5.95 -10.82 1.02
CA ASN A 76 7.00 -11.47 0.24
C ASN A 76 6.83 -12.99 0.20
N GLY A 77 6.48 -13.62 1.32
CA GLY A 77 6.22 -15.06 1.41
C GLY A 77 5.07 -15.49 0.50
N ILE A 78 3.95 -14.74 0.57
CA ILE A 78 2.76 -15.01 -0.25
C ILE A 78 3.03 -14.73 -1.74
N LYS A 79 3.73 -13.65 -2.07
CA LYS A 79 4.16 -13.37 -3.45
C LYS A 79 4.96 -14.54 -4.02
N ASN A 80 5.97 -14.99 -3.29
CA ASN A 80 6.82 -16.11 -3.70
C ASN A 80 6.03 -17.41 -3.87
N TYR A 81 5.03 -17.63 -3.01
CA TYR A 81 4.11 -18.76 -3.13
C TYR A 81 3.29 -18.68 -4.44
N LEU A 82 2.67 -17.53 -4.74
CA LEU A 82 1.90 -17.34 -5.97
C LEU A 82 2.75 -17.49 -7.24
N VAL A 83 3.99 -17.00 -7.20
CA VAL A 83 4.94 -17.15 -8.33
C VAL A 83 5.31 -18.61 -8.55
N LYS A 84 5.62 -19.36 -7.48
CA LYS A 84 6.16 -20.73 -7.61
C LYS A 84 5.09 -21.80 -7.79
N GLN A 85 4.06 -21.76 -6.95
CA GLN A 85 3.02 -22.79 -6.91
C GLN A 85 1.79 -22.35 -7.69
N GLY A 86 1.39 -21.09 -7.51
CA GLY A 86 0.10 -20.61 -8.02
C GLY A 86 -1.08 -21.33 -7.37
N GLU A 87 -2.28 -20.81 -7.59
CA GLU A 87 -3.53 -21.48 -7.21
C GLU A 87 -4.53 -21.37 -8.35
N SER A 88 -5.44 -22.34 -8.45
CA SER A 88 -6.47 -22.39 -9.50
C SER A 88 -5.87 -22.20 -10.90
N ASP A 89 -6.49 -21.38 -11.75
CA ASP A 89 -6.04 -21.12 -13.12
C ASP A 89 -5.01 -19.97 -13.22
N LEU A 90 -4.40 -19.54 -12.11
CA LEU A 90 -3.55 -18.34 -12.08
C LEU A 90 -2.40 -18.41 -13.09
N HIS A 91 -1.65 -19.51 -13.11
CA HIS A 91 -0.54 -19.68 -14.07
C HIS A 91 -1.04 -19.75 -15.52
N THR A 92 -2.17 -20.41 -15.76
CA THR A 92 -2.82 -20.45 -17.09
C THR A 92 -3.20 -19.06 -17.57
N ILE A 93 -3.71 -18.20 -16.68
CA ILE A 93 -4.05 -16.80 -16.99
C ILE A 93 -2.78 -16.00 -17.27
N ILE A 94 -1.72 -16.17 -16.47
CA ILE A 94 -0.43 -15.48 -16.68
C ILE A 94 0.14 -15.80 -18.06
N GLU A 95 0.22 -17.07 -18.43
CA GLU A 95 0.75 -17.48 -19.74
C GLU A 95 -0.13 -17.01 -20.89
N ARG A 96 -1.46 -16.99 -20.71
CA ARG A 96 -2.40 -16.44 -21.69
C ARG A 96 -2.23 -14.93 -21.89
N GLU A 97 -2.00 -14.17 -20.84
CA GLU A 97 -1.81 -12.72 -20.94
C GLU A 97 -0.40 -12.38 -21.44
N ARG A 98 0.62 -13.19 -21.12
CA ARG A 98 1.98 -13.09 -21.68
C ARG A 98 2.01 -13.33 -23.18
N SER A 99 1.27 -14.30 -23.70
CA SER A 99 1.28 -14.63 -25.14
C SER A 99 0.66 -13.56 -26.04
N LYS A 100 -0.04 -12.58 -25.45
CA LYS A 100 -0.63 -11.44 -26.18
C LYS A 100 0.32 -10.25 -26.31
N LEU A 101 1.45 -10.29 -25.59
CA LEU A 101 2.42 -9.21 -25.59
C LEU A 101 3.19 -9.20 -26.90
N ARG A 102 3.60 -8.01 -27.33
CA ARG A 102 4.59 -7.87 -28.40
C ARG A 102 5.98 -8.31 -27.91
N PRO A 103 6.92 -8.63 -28.81
CA PRO A 103 8.26 -9.07 -28.41
C PRO A 103 9.07 -8.07 -27.56
N ASP A 104 8.73 -6.77 -27.63
CA ASP A 104 9.31 -5.67 -26.85
C ASP A 104 8.59 -5.41 -25.51
N GLU A 105 7.50 -6.13 -25.24
CA GLU A 105 6.69 -5.97 -24.04
C GLU A 105 6.88 -7.17 -23.10
N PHE A 106 6.85 -6.89 -21.79
CA PHE A 106 6.91 -7.93 -20.77
C PHE A 106 5.94 -7.63 -19.63
N LEU A 107 5.40 -8.70 -19.03
CA LEU A 107 4.58 -8.59 -17.82
C LEU A 107 5.46 -8.77 -16.59
N ASN A 108 5.58 -7.70 -15.80
CA ASN A 108 6.23 -7.76 -14.49
C ASN A 108 5.29 -8.38 -13.46
N ILE A 109 5.28 -9.71 -13.38
CA ILE A 109 4.42 -10.48 -12.48
C ILE A 109 4.69 -10.14 -11.01
N ASP A 110 5.95 -9.92 -10.64
CA ASP A 110 6.32 -9.49 -9.29
C ASP A 110 5.63 -8.19 -8.91
N ALA A 111 5.72 -7.15 -9.75
CA ALA A 111 5.09 -5.86 -9.49
C ALA A 111 3.55 -5.95 -9.45
N ILE A 112 2.96 -6.80 -10.30
CA ILE A 112 1.51 -7.05 -10.31
C ILE A 112 1.07 -7.67 -8.97
N PHE A 113 1.77 -8.71 -8.52
CA PHE A 113 1.45 -9.35 -7.24
C PHE A 113 1.72 -8.43 -6.06
N GLU A 114 2.84 -7.70 -6.04
CA GLU A 114 3.12 -6.72 -4.98
C GLU A 114 1.97 -5.70 -4.85
N GLY A 115 1.52 -5.12 -5.97
CA GLY A 115 0.44 -4.13 -5.94
C GLY A 115 -0.90 -4.70 -5.44
N VAL A 116 -1.25 -5.93 -5.84
CA VAL A 116 -2.50 -6.56 -5.40
C VAL A 116 -2.44 -7.01 -3.94
N LEU A 117 -1.33 -7.59 -3.50
CA LEU A 117 -1.14 -7.99 -2.12
C LEU A 117 -1.12 -6.77 -1.19
N GLU A 118 -0.46 -5.69 -1.61
CA GLU A 118 -0.47 -4.42 -0.89
C GLU A 118 -1.91 -3.91 -0.74
N LYS A 119 -2.68 -3.90 -1.82
CA LYS A 119 -4.10 -3.50 -1.80
C LYS A 119 -4.91 -4.35 -0.82
N ILE A 120 -4.87 -5.68 -0.94
CA ILE A 120 -5.71 -6.58 -0.13
C ILE A 120 -5.34 -6.51 1.35
N ILE A 121 -4.03 -6.54 1.67
CA ILE A 121 -3.54 -6.65 3.04
C ILE A 121 -3.48 -5.29 3.72
N LEU A 122 -2.86 -4.27 3.10
CA LEU A 122 -2.72 -2.97 3.75
C LEU A 122 -4.06 -2.25 3.89
N GLN A 123 -5.02 -2.45 2.99
CA GLN A 123 -6.35 -1.85 3.16
C GLN A 123 -7.01 -2.29 4.48
N LYS A 124 -6.78 -3.53 4.92
CA LYS A 124 -7.31 -4.06 6.18
C LYS A 124 -6.47 -3.64 7.39
N LEU A 125 -5.15 -3.60 7.26
CA LEU A 125 -4.23 -3.30 8.38
C LEU A 125 -3.98 -1.81 8.59
N LYS A 126 -4.25 -0.94 7.62
CA LYS A 126 -3.92 0.49 7.65
C LYS A 126 -4.37 1.21 8.93
N PRO A 127 -5.61 1.06 9.44
CA PRO A 127 -6.01 1.73 10.68
C PRO A 127 -5.16 1.31 11.88
N HIS A 128 -4.83 0.03 11.99
CA HIS A 128 -4.02 -0.52 13.07
C HIS A 128 -2.56 -0.07 12.98
N LEU A 129 -1.95 -0.15 11.79
CA LEU A 129 -0.58 0.31 11.57
C LEU A 129 -0.42 1.80 11.85
N TYR A 130 -1.39 2.61 11.40
CA TYR A 130 -1.39 4.05 11.66
C TYR A 130 -1.48 4.35 13.16
N ARG A 131 -2.37 3.67 13.88
CA ARG A 131 -2.49 3.80 15.34
C ARG A 131 -1.16 3.51 16.03
N ILE A 132 -0.52 2.40 15.70
CA ILE A 132 0.76 1.98 16.29
C ILE A 132 1.86 3.02 16.00
N LEU A 133 1.97 3.50 14.76
CA LEU A 133 2.94 4.53 14.38
C LEU A 133 2.75 5.83 15.17
N VAL A 134 1.51 6.32 15.28
CA VAL A 134 1.19 7.53 16.05
C VAL A 134 1.48 7.32 17.53
N GLN A 135 1.08 6.19 18.11
CA GLN A 135 1.33 5.89 19.52
C GLN A 135 2.83 5.84 19.82
N ASN A 136 3.62 5.19 18.98
CA ASN A 136 5.07 5.13 19.13
C ASN A 136 5.71 6.53 19.03
N ALA A 137 5.33 7.33 18.02
CA ALA A 137 5.85 8.68 17.81
C ALA A 137 5.42 9.69 18.90
N SER A 138 4.25 9.47 19.52
CA SER A 138 3.82 10.20 20.70
C SER A 138 4.64 9.79 21.93
N LYS A 139 4.79 8.49 22.19
CA LYS A 139 5.52 7.94 23.36
C LYS A 139 6.99 8.36 23.36
N ASN A 140 7.64 8.39 22.20
CA ASN A 140 9.06 8.76 22.09
C ASN A 140 9.29 10.28 21.92
N GLY A 141 8.23 11.10 21.97
CA GLY A 141 8.32 12.56 21.87
C GLY A 141 8.65 13.11 20.46
N SER A 142 8.78 12.25 19.44
CA SER A 142 9.10 12.69 18.07
C SER A 142 8.05 13.64 17.51
N LEU A 143 6.77 13.43 17.82
CA LEU A 143 5.71 14.36 17.39
C LEU A 143 5.84 15.74 18.03
N ASN A 144 6.26 15.81 19.29
CA ASN A 144 6.46 17.08 19.98
C ASN A 144 7.65 17.82 19.40
N ILE A 145 8.77 17.13 19.17
CA ILE A 145 9.96 17.69 18.53
C ILE A 145 9.60 18.23 17.14
N LEU A 146 8.88 17.43 16.34
CA LEU A 146 8.45 17.84 15.01
C LEU A 146 7.54 19.08 15.05
N SER A 147 6.57 19.13 15.97
CA SER A 147 5.66 20.26 16.16
C SER A 147 6.40 21.55 16.55
N SER A 148 7.35 21.44 17.49
CA SER A 148 8.21 22.56 17.90
C SER A 148 9.06 23.07 16.76
N ASN A 149 9.69 22.16 16.00
CA ASN A 149 10.49 22.50 14.82
C ASN A 149 9.65 23.20 13.75
N PHE A 150 8.43 22.72 13.47
CA PHE A 150 7.52 23.39 12.54
C PHE A 150 7.13 24.79 13.00
N SER A 151 6.86 24.98 14.29
CA SER A 151 6.52 26.28 14.85
C SER A 151 7.68 27.26 14.71
N LEU A 152 8.91 26.81 14.96
CA LEU A 152 10.12 27.59 14.75
C LEU A 152 10.37 27.92 13.28
N LEU A 153 10.13 26.98 12.36
CA LEU A 153 10.29 27.23 10.92
C LEU A 153 9.26 28.25 10.42
N ARG A 154 8.02 28.21 10.92
CA ARG A 154 6.98 29.18 10.56
C ARG A 154 7.31 30.61 10.98
N SER A 155 8.15 30.80 12.00
CA SER A 155 8.58 32.13 12.43
C SER A 155 9.80 32.64 11.66
N LYS A 156 10.41 31.84 10.78
CA LYS A 156 11.58 32.24 9.98
C LYS A 156 11.17 32.81 8.63
N THR A 157 11.96 33.76 8.14
CA THR A 157 11.83 34.36 6.81
C THR A 157 12.45 33.46 5.72
N CYS A 158 12.06 33.68 4.46
CA CYS A 158 12.63 32.92 3.33
C CYS A 158 14.17 33.06 3.25
N GLN A 159 14.70 34.25 3.53
CA GLN A 159 16.15 34.51 3.56
C GLN A 159 16.87 33.70 4.66
N GLU A 160 16.29 33.61 5.86
CA GLU A 160 16.84 32.78 6.95
C GLU A 160 16.75 31.27 6.67
N LEU A 161 15.89 30.87 5.74
CA LEU A 161 15.75 29.49 5.26
C LEU A 161 16.59 29.22 4.00
N GLY A 162 17.35 30.21 3.51
CA GLY A 162 18.17 30.08 2.29
C GLY A 162 17.36 29.97 1.00
N VAL A 163 16.08 30.40 1.03
CA VAL A 163 15.21 30.48 -0.14
C VAL A 163 15.19 31.93 -0.63
N THR A 164 15.83 32.18 -1.76
CA THR A 164 15.87 33.47 -2.47
C THR A 164 14.81 33.57 -3.55
#